data_AF-A0A8J5FNU7-F1
#
_entry.id   AF-A0A8J5FNU7-F1
#
_cell.length_a   1.000
_cell.length_b   1.000
_cell.length_c   1.000
_cell.angle_alpha   90.00
_cell.angle_beta   90.00
_cell.angle_gamma   90.00
#
_symmetry.space_group_name_H-M   'P 1'
#
loop_
_entity.id
_entity.type
_entity.pdbx_description
1 polymer ?
#
loop_
_entity_poly.entity_id
_entity_poly.type
_entity_poly.pdbx_seq_one_letter_code
_entity_poly.pdbx_strand_id
1 'polypeptide(L)'
;MAKRSLPSFSCTSSMQLATPCDPQSKDWMQSSQKAIHFLQNKSFIQENGVISLLLVMSRDPLVVGNVIGEVLDHFVQTVTFRVMYNNKEITNGSELKPSAVAKEPRVQIRGQDMRTLYTLVMVDPDAPSPSNPTKREHLHWLVTDIPETTNASFGNEIVCYESPQPTAGIHRFVFVLFRQSIRQTVDAPGWRQNFNTRDFSQFYNLGDPVAAMFFNCQRENGCGGRRYASH
;
A
#
# COMPACT_ATOMS: atom_id res chain seq x y z
N MET A 1 -51.57 53.83 48.34
CA MET A 1 -52.59 52.77 48.14
C MET A 1 -53.25 52.98 46.78
N ALA A 2 -53.56 51.91 46.04
CA ALA A 2 -54.35 51.89 44.78
C ALA A 2 -53.80 52.70 43.57
N LYS A 3 -53.90 52.25 42.30
CA LYS A 3 -54.37 50.98 41.70
C LYS A 3 -53.65 50.75 40.35
N ARG A 4 -53.63 49.50 39.86
CA ARG A 4 -52.94 49.04 38.63
C ARG A 4 -53.77 49.30 37.35
N SER A 5 -53.13 49.44 36.18
CA SER A 5 -53.32 48.55 35.00
C SER A 5 -52.51 48.97 33.74
N LEU A 6 -52.01 47.95 33.02
CA LEU A 6 -51.62 47.92 31.59
C LEU A 6 -52.73 47.14 30.84
N PRO A 7 -52.74 46.94 29.49
CA PRO A 7 -51.74 47.22 28.43
C PRO A 7 -52.32 48.20 27.36
N SER A 8 -51.92 48.31 26.07
CA SER A 8 -51.03 47.55 25.16
C SER A 8 -50.48 48.43 24.02
N PHE A 9 -49.63 47.87 23.15
CA PHE A 9 -49.19 48.48 21.89
C PHE A 9 -49.99 47.97 20.68
N SER A 10 -50.33 48.88 19.76
CA SER A 10 -50.56 48.53 18.35
C SER A 10 -49.95 49.63 17.46
N CYS A 11 -49.23 49.22 16.43
CA CYS A 11 -48.55 50.12 15.49
C CYS A 11 -49.36 50.16 14.19
N THR A 12 -49.60 51.35 13.64
CA THR A 12 -50.22 51.51 12.31
C THR A 12 -49.44 52.51 11.47
N SER A 13 -49.28 52.15 10.19
CA SER A 13 -48.41 52.84 9.24
C SER A 13 -48.91 54.23 8.84
N SER A 14 -47.97 55.11 8.48
CA SER A 14 -48.19 56.03 7.36
C SER A 14 -47.09 55.82 6.33
N MET A 15 -47.50 55.63 5.08
CA MET A 15 -46.59 55.42 3.94
C MET A 15 -46.05 56.75 3.44
N GLN A 16 -44.77 56.80 3.09
CA GLN A 16 -44.24 57.83 2.20
C GLN A 16 -43.82 57.18 0.88
N LEU A 17 -44.18 57.83 -0.24
CA LEU A 17 -44.02 57.29 -1.58
C LEU A 17 -42.57 57.34 -2.05
N ALA A 18 -42.13 56.28 -2.72
CA ALA A 18 -40.97 56.29 -3.60
C ALA A 18 -41.44 55.98 -5.04
N THR A 19 -40.96 56.77 -5.99
CA THR A 19 -41.11 56.55 -7.44
C THR A 19 -39.74 56.16 -8.03
N PRO A 20 -39.55 55.85 -9.33
CA PRO A 20 -39.26 54.47 -9.69
C PRO A 20 -37.92 54.27 -10.42
N CYS A 21 -37.07 53.36 -9.94
CA CYS A 21 -35.92 52.81 -10.68
C CYS A 21 -35.45 51.48 -10.06
N ASP A 22 -35.49 50.36 -10.80
CA ASP A 22 -34.30 49.67 -11.33
C ASP A 22 -34.58 48.22 -11.79
N PRO A 23 -34.06 47.78 -12.94
CA PRO A 23 -34.28 46.42 -13.46
C PRO A 23 -33.18 45.43 -13.03
N GLN A 24 -33.18 44.98 -11.77
CA GLN A 24 -32.32 43.89 -11.29
C GLN A 24 -33.09 42.57 -11.05
N SER A 25 -33.31 41.81 -12.12
CA SER A 25 -33.86 40.44 -12.06
C SER A 25 -32.95 39.37 -12.69
N LYS A 26 -31.64 39.65 -12.83
CA LYS A 26 -30.69 38.78 -13.56
C LYS A 26 -29.73 37.96 -12.67
N ASP A 27 -29.59 38.30 -11.39
CA ASP A 27 -28.58 37.65 -10.53
C ASP A 27 -29.00 36.26 -10.04
N TRP A 28 -30.30 36.02 -9.80
CA TRP A 28 -30.78 34.71 -9.33
C TRP A 28 -30.51 33.59 -10.35
N MET A 29 -30.72 33.83 -11.65
CA MET A 29 -30.40 32.84 -12.69
C MET A 29 -28.90 32.56 -12.81
N GLN A 30 -28.05 33.59 -12.66
CA GLN A 30 -26.59 33.39 -12.72
C GLN A 30 -26.05 32.66 -11.48
N SER A 31 -26.63 32.88 -10.30
CA SER A 31 -26.25 32.14 -9.09
C SER A 31 -26.61 30.65 -9.20
N SER A 32 -27.82 30.32 -9.69
CA SER A 32 -28.23 28.93 -9.94
C SER A 32 -27.39 28.25 -11.02
N GLN A 33 -27.08 28.94 -12.13
CA GLN A 33 -26.24 28.38 -13.19
C GLN A 33 -24.79 28.15 -12.73
N LYS A 34 -24.21 29.06 -11.94
CA LYS A 34 -22.88 28.86 -11.32
C LYS A 34 -22.87 27.68 -10.34
N ALA A 35 -23.93 27.50 -9.54
CA ALA A 35 -24.05 26.36 -8.64
C ALA A 35 -24.19 25.02 -9.39
N ILE A 36 -25.02 24.97 -10.43
CA ILE A 36 -25.18 23.77 -11.29
C ILE A 36 -23.86 23.44 -12.00
N HIS A 37 -23.20 24.42 -12.61
CA HIS A 37 -21.90 24.23 -13.26
C HIS A 37 -20.81 23.80 -12.26
N PHE A 38 -20.81 24.32 -11.03
CA PHE A 38 -19.88 23.90 -9.98
C PHE A 38 -20.12 22.45 -9.53
N LEU A 39 -21.38 22.03 -9.36
CA LEU A 39 -21.74 20.66 -8.99
C LEU A 39 -21.50 19.64 -10.12
N GLN A 40 -21.79 20.02 -11.37
CA GLN A 40 -21.46 19.23 -12.57
C GLN A 40 -19.93 19.08 -12.74
N ASN A 41 -19.16 20.14 -12.48
CA ASN A 41 -17.69 20.05 -12.49
C ASN A 41 -17.15 19.19 -11.32
N LYS A 42 -17.84 19.18 -10.16
CA LYS A 42 -17.43 18.35 -9.01
C LYS A 42 -17.66 16.85 -9.26
N SER A 43 -18.77 16.49 -9.89
CA SER A 43 -19.04 15.10 -10.32
C SER A 43 -18.10 14.66 -11.43
N PHE A 44 -17.81 15.53 -12.41
CA PHE A 44 -16.83 15.24 -13.46
C PHE A 44 -15.40 15.07 -12.93
N ILE A 45 -14.97 15.86 -11.95
CA ILE A 45 -13.66 15.66 -11.29
C ILE A 45 -13.64 14.36 -10.47
N GLN A 46 -14.78 13.94 -9.89
CA GLN A 46 -14.85 12.69 -9.15
C GLN A 46 -14.79 11.47 -10.08
N GLU A 47 -15.50 11.47 -11.22
CA GLU A 47 -15.40 10.40 -12.23
C GLU A 47 -14.02 10.34 -12.88
N ASN A 48 -13.45 11.47 -13.33
CA ASN A 48 -12.10 11.47 -13.90
C ASN A 48 -11.03 11.17 -12.86
N GLY A 49 -11.25 11.53 -11.59
CA GLY A 49 -10.40 11.17 -10.46
C GLY A 49 -10.39 9.66 -10.21
N VAL A 50 -11.55 9.01 -10.15
CA VAL A 50 -11.60 7.55 -9.99
C VAL A 50 -11.13 6.82 -11.25
N ILE A 51 -11.43 7.29 -12.46
CA ILE A 51 -10.91 6.69 -13.70
C ILE A 51 -9.39 6.83 -13.76
N SER A 52 -8.84 8.00 -13.42
CA SER A 52 -7.38 8.19 -13.35
C SER A 52 -6.76 7.32 -12.26
N LEU A 53 -7.39 7.18 -11.08
CA LEU A 53 -6.90 6.32 -10.02
C LEU A 53 -6.94 4.84 -10.44
N LEU A 54 -8.05 4.38 -11.01
CA LEU A 54 -8.24 3.02 -11.52
C LEU A 54 -7.25 2.70 -12.67
N LEU A 55 -6.95 3.66 -13.54
CA LEU A 55 -6.04 3.51 -14.67
C LEU A 55 -4.55 3.60 -14.25
N VAL A 56 -4.25 4.31 -13.16
CA VAL A 56 -2.95 4.26 -12.47
C VAL A 56 -2.77 2.93 -11.74
N MET A 57 -3.79 2.46 -10.99
CA MET A 57 -3.80 1.15 -10.32
C MET A 57 -3.67 0.00 -11.33
N SER A 58 -4.32 0.09 -12.50
CA SER A 58 -4.22 -0.90 -13.59
C SER A 58 -2.83 -1.00 -14.22
N ARG A 59 -1.92 -0.07 -13.89
CA ARG A 59 -0.52 -0.04 -14.32
C ARG A 59 0.46 -0.20 -13.15
N ASP A 60 -0.04 -0.46 -11.94
CA ASP A 60 0.81 -0.75 -10.80
C ASP A 60 1.64 -2.02 -11.09
N PRO A 61 2.99 -1.96 -11.03
CA PRO A 61 3.83 -3.14 -11.17
C PRO A 61 3.44 -4.31 -10.26
N LEU A 62 2.86 -4.06 -9.08
CA LEU A 62 2.38 -5.09 -8.16
C LEU A 62 1.12 -5.81 -8.68
N VAL A 63 0.25 -5.11 -9.42
CA VAL A 63 -0.90 -5.70 -10.11
C VAL A 63 -0.45 -6.44 -11.37
N VAL A 64 0.43 -5.82 -12.18
CA VAL A 64 0.98 -6.44 -13.40
C VAL A 64 1.82 -7.69 -13.09
N GLY A 65 2.50 -7.71 -11.94
CA GLY A 65 3.23 -8.86 -11.43
C GLY A 65 2.37 -9.92 -10.72
N ASN A 66 1.03 -9.78 -10.73
CA ASN A 66 0.06 -10.61 -10.00
C ASN A 66 0.35 -10.77 -8.49
N VAL A 67 1.08 -9.82 -7.87
CA VAL A 67 1.36 -9.83 -6.42
C VAL A 67 0.11 -9.39 -5.66
N ILE A 68 -0.49 -8.28 -6.10
CA ILE A 68 -1.85 -7.91 -5.72
C ILE A 68 -2.81 -8.83 -6.48
N GLY A 69 -3.74 -9.45 -5.76
CA GLY A 69 -4.58 -10.55 -6.24
C GLY A 69 -4.15 -11.88 -5.64
N GLU A 70 -2.95 -12.38 -5.94
CA GLU A 70 -2.52 -13.70 -5.45
C GLU A 70 -2.04 -13.67 -3.99
N VAL A 71 -1.15 -12.74 -3.62
CA VAL A 71 -0.50 -12.68 -2.29
C VAL A 71 -1.16 -11.64 -1.39
N LEU A 72 -1.45 -10.47 -1.94
CA LEU A 72 -2.00 -9.32 -1.22
C LEU A 72 -3.33 -8.89 -1.80
N ASP A 73 -4.20 -8.38 -0.94
CA ASP A 73 -5.36 -7.62 -1.40
C ASP A 73 -4.95 -6.22 -1.82
N HIS A 74 -5.84 -5.49 -2.49
CA HIS A 74 -5.50 -4.17 -2.99
C HIS A 74 -5.32 -3.17 -1.83
N PHE A 75 -4.19 -2.45 -1.82
CA PHE A 75 -3.82 -1.50 -0.79
C PHE A 75 -3.23 -0.23 -1.39
N VAL A 76 -3.20 0.86 -0.60
CA VAL A 76 -2.54 2.11 -0.98
C VAL A 76 -1.14 2.16 -0.36
N GLN A 77 -0.11 2.25 -1.19
CA GLN A 77 1.25 2.42 -0.68
C GLN A 77 1.40 3.79 0.01
N THR A 78 1.59 3.76 1.33
CA THR A 78 1.75 4.95 2.18
C THR A 78 3.19 5.17 2.64
N VAL A 79 4.02 4.12 2.64
CA VAL A 79 5.41 4.16 3.11
C VAL A 79 6.37 3.88 1.95
N THR A 80 7.45 4.66 1.88
CA THR A 80 8.55 4.41 0.95
C THR A 80 9.63 3.57 1.64
N PHE A 81 9.89 2.37 1.13
CA PHE A 81 10.99 1.52 1.58
C PHE A 81 11.89 1.14 0.40
N ARG A 82 13.16 0.85 0.68
CA ARG A 82 14.19 0.56 -0.33
C ARG A 82 14.89 -0.74 0.00
N VAL A 83 14.82 -1.70 -0.91
CA VAL A 83 15.55 -2.96 -0.83
C VAL A 83 16.82 -2.84 -1.67
N MET A 84 17.97 -3.21 -1.10
CA MET A 84 19.27 -3.15 -1.77
C MET A 84 20.03 -4.48 -1.65
N TYR A 85 20.39 -5.06 -2.79
CA TYR A 85 21.31 -6.19 -2.90
C TYR A 85 22.64 -5.68 -3.45
N ASN A 86 23.77 -6.02 -2.81
CA ASN A 86 25.13 -5.62 -3.24
C ASN A 86 25.27 -4.10 -3.54
N ASN A 87 24.72 -3.25 -2.66
CA ASN A 87 24.63 -1.79 -2.80
C ASN A 87 23.83 -1.26 -4.01
N LYS A 88 23.16 -2.12 -4.78
CA LYS A 88 22.22 -1.74 -5.84
C LYS A 88 20.79 -1.76 -5.29
N GLU A 89 20.09 -0.63 -5.39
CA GLU A 89 18.65 -0.54 -5.12
C GLU A 89 17.87 -1.28 -6.21
N ILE A 90 16.90 -2.10 -5.79
CA ILE A 90 16.04 -2.86 -6.69
C ILE A 90 14.66 -2.20 -6.82
N THR A 91 14.00 -2.45 -7.94
CA THR A 91 12.66 -1.94 -8.25
C THR A 91 11.72 -3.10 -8.59
N ASN A 92 10.41 -2.87 -8.53
CA ASN A 92 9.40 -3.87 -8.87
C ASN A 92 9.68 -4.55 -10.22
N GLY A 93 9.67 -5.89 -10.22
CA GLY A 93 9.94 -6.72 -11.40
C GLY A 93 11.41 -6.85 -11.80
N SER A 94 12.36 -6.29 -11.04
CA SER A 94 13.80 -6.47 -11.29
C SER A 94 14.17 -7.95 -11.36
N GLU A 95 14.94 -8.35 -12.36
CA GLU A 95 15.49 -9.72 -12.43
C GLU A 95 16.83 -9.79 -11.67
N LEU A 96 16.92 -10.73 -10.73
CA LEU A 96 18.12 -11.00 -9.94
C LEU A 96 18.53 -12.47 -10.08
N LYS A 97 19.84 -12.72 -10.09
CA LYS A 97 20.39 -14.07 -10.05
C LYS A 97 20.39 -14.62 -8.62
N PRO A 98 20.23 -15.94 -8.41
CA PRO A 98 20.39 -16.59 -7.09
C PRO A 98 21.70 -16.19 -6.39
N SER A 99 22.80 -16.12 -7.14
CA SER A 99 24.12 -15.68 -6.66
C SER A 99 24.15 -14.22 -6.16
N ALA A 100 23.29 -13.34 -6.69
CA ALA A 100 23.19 -11.95 -6.25
C ALA A 100 22.33 -11.78 -4.98
N VAL A 101 21.42 -12.73 -4.72
CA VAL A 101 20.50 -12.74 -3.56
C VAL A 101 20.86 -13.80 -2.52
N ALA A 102 22.08 -14.35 -2.58
CA ALA A 102 22.58 -15.36 -1.65
C ALA A 102 22.74 -14.86 -0.20
N LYS A 103 22.77 -13.54 0.01
CA LYS A 103 22.76 -12.89 1.33
C LYS A 103 21.53 -12.00 1.45
N GLU A 104 21.10 -11.75 2.68
CA GLU A 104 20.01 -10.83 2.99
C GLU A 104 20.22 -9.42 2.37
N PRO A 105 19.15 -8.76 1.90
CA PRO A 105 19.23 -7.40 1.42
C PRO A 105 19.25 -6.38 2.56
N ARG A 106 19.80 -5.21 2.28
CA ARG A 106 19.61 -4.03 3.15
C ARG A 106 18.26 -3.39 2.84
N VAL A 107 17.31 -3.45 3.78
CA VAL A 107 15.94 -2.92 3.64
C VAL A 107 15.77 -1.69 4.52
N GLN A 108 15.83 -0.50 3.89
CA GLN A 108 15.67 0.79 4.57
C GLN A 108 14.23 1.29 4.51
N ILE A 109 13.66 1.68 5.65
CA ILE A 109 12.32 2.27 5.74
C ILE A 109 12.47 3.78 5.87
N ARG A 110 11.86 4.56 4.97
CA ARG A 110 11.88 6.03 5.03
C ARG A 110 10.69 6.54 5.84
N GLY A 111 10.94 7.56 6.65
CA GLY A 111 9.95 8.24 7.46
C GLY A 111 10.59 9.26 8.39
N GLN A 112 9.94 9.56 9.51
CA GLN A 112 10.35 10.58 10.48
C GLN A 112 10.08 10.19 11.94
N ASP A 113 9.26 9.17 12.22
CA ASP A 113 8.84 8.76 13.55
C ASP A 113 9.44 7.41 13.97
N MET A 114 10.57 7.45 14.68
CA MET A 114 11.23 6.26 15.24
C MET A 114 10.37 5.46 16.26
N ARG A 115 9.19 5.98 16.68
CA ARG A 115 8.24 5.23 17.53
C ARG A 115 7.36 4.30 16.71
N THR A 116 7.15 4.60 15.43
CA THR A 116 6.46 3.71 14.51
C THR A 116 7.37 2.53 14.18
N LEU A 117 6.81 1.33 14.29
CA LEU A 117 7.49 0.07 14.07
C LEU A 117 6.86 -0.66 12.88
N TYR A 118 7.65 -1.48 12.21
CA TYR A 118 7.23 -2.22 11.03
C TYR A 118 7.65 -3.69 11.10
N THR A 119 6.79 -4.53 10.52
CA THR A 119 7.07 -5.94 10.23
C THR A 119 7.35 -6.09 8.74
N LEU A 120 8.48 -6.69 8.41
CA LEU A 120 8.87 -7.08 7.06
C LEU A 120 8.68 -8.59 6.88
N VAL A 121 7.94 -8.96 5.85
CA VAL A 121 7.70 -10.35 5.42
C VAL A 121 8.30 -10.53 4.03
N MET A 122 9.03 -11.61 3.78
CA MET A 122 9.49 -12.00 2.45
C MET A 122 8.94 -13.37 2.08
N VAL A 123 8.16 -13.46 1.01
CA VAL A 123 7.52 -14.71 0.55
C VAL A 123 7.76 -15.02 -0.92
N ASP A 124 7.79 -16.31 -1.25
CA ASP A 124 7.73 -16.85 -2.61
C ASP A 124 6.35 -17.52 -2.82
N PRO A 125 5.44 -16.94 -3.63
CA PRO A 125 4.17 -17.56 -3.96
C PRO A 125 4.31 -18.59 -5.08
N ASP A 126 5.46 -18.69 -5.73
CA ASP A 126 5.68 -19.59 -6.88
C ASP A 126 6.34 -20.90 -6.46
N ALA A 127 6.52 -21.16 -5.17
CA ALA A 127 7.10 -22.40 -4.66
C ALA A 127 6.19 -23.64 -4.85
N PRO A 128 6.70 -24.80 -5.33
CA PRO A 128 8.07 -25.07 -5.81
C PRO A 128 8.32 -24.71 -7.29
N SER A 129 7.28 -24.38 -8.06
CA SER A 129 7.38 -23.81 -9.41
C SER A 129 6.10 -23.03 -9.75
N PRO A 130 6.15 -21.94 -10.52
CA PRO A 130 4.98 -21.11 -10.83
C PRO A 130 3.86 -21.88 -11.55
N SER A 131 4.20 -22.92 -12.32
CA SER A 131 3.23 -23.77 -13.01
C SER A 131 2.51 -24.78 -12.09
N ASN A 132 3.02 -25.00 -10.88
CA ASN A 132 2.45 -25.94 -9.91
C ASN A 132 2.80 -25.49 -8.47
N PRO A 133 2.21 -24.40 -7.96
CA PRO A 133 2.61 -23.73 -6.72
C PRO A 133 2.05 -24.44 -5.46
N THR A 134 2.36 -25.72 -5.30
CA THR A 134 1.84 -26.59 -4.22
C THR A 134 2.37 -26.28 -2.82
N LYS A 135 3.30 -25.32 -2.69
CA LYS A 135 3.89 -24.87 -1.42
C LYS A 135 3.69 -23.37 -1.17
N ARG A 136 2.83 -22.72 -1.95
CA ARG A 136 2.46 -21.29 -1.84
C ARG A 136 1.80 -21.01 -0.48
N GLU A 137 2.21 -19.98 0.27
CA GLU A 137 3.42 -19.15 0.12
C GLU A 137 4.60 -19.80 0.87
N HIS A 138 5.83 -19.60 0.41
CA HIS A 138 7.03 -20.02 1.14
C HIS A 138 7.70 -18.82 1.82
N LEU A 139 7.79 -18.83 3.15
CA LEU A 139 8.36 -17.76 3.96
C LEU A 139 9.90 -17.80 3.95
N HIS A 140 10.51 -16.83 3.26
CA HIS A 140 11.96 -16.68 3.15
C HIS A 140 12.57 -15.88 4.30
N TRP A 141 11.87 -14.85 4.80
CA TRP A 141 12.38 -13.96 5.84
C TRP A 141 11.22 -13.32 6.62
N LEU A 142 11.36 -13.19 7.93
CA LEU A 142 10.41 -12.48 8.78
C LEU A 142 11.16 -11.68 9.85
N VAL A 143 10.97 -10.36 9.85
CA VAL A 143 11.59 -9.44 10.81
C VAL A 143 10.53 -8.49 11.36
N THR A 144 10.40 -8.38 12.67
CA THR A 144 9.43 -7.51 13.37
C THR A 144 10.11 -6.35 14.08
N ASP A 145 9.31 -5.43 14.63
CA ASP A 145 9.77 -4.34 15.49
C ASP A 145 10.86 -3.45 14.86
N ILE A 146 10.90 -3.37 13.52
CA ILE A 146 11.87 -2.54 12.78
C ILE A 146 11.48 -1.07 12.99
N PRO A 147 12.33 -0.23 13.60
CA PRO A 147 12.02 1.18 13.76
C PRO A 147 12.01 1.92 12.42
N GLU A 148 11.04 2.82 12.24
CA GLU A 148 11.06 3.74 11.10
C GLU A 148 12.40 4.50 11.03
N THR A 149 12.80 4.93 9.84
CA THR A 149 14.10 5.57 9.53
C THR A 149 15.33 4.64 9.55
N THR A 150 15.18 3.40 10.01
CA THR A 150 16.29 2.45 10.16
C THR A 150 16.33 1.37 9.04
N ASN A 151 16.97 0.24 9.32
CA ASN A 151 17.14 -0.92 8.44
C ASN A 151 16.57 -2.16 9.13
N ALA A 152 16.16 -3.18 8.38
CA ALA A 152 15.69 -4.46 8.95
C ALA A 152 16.65 -5.08 10.00
N SER A 153 17.97 -4.83 9.89
CA SER A 153 18.97 -5.25 10.89
C SER A 153 18.80 -4.64 12.30
N PHE A 154 17.88 -3.70 12.50
CA PHE A 154 17.53 -3.13 13.81
C PHE A 154 16.20 -3.68 14.36
N GLY A 155 15.48 -4.51 13.60
CA GLY A 155 14.33 -5.26 14.07
C GLY A 155 14.73 -6.57 14.75
N ASN A 156 13.72 -7.33 15.16
CA ASN A 156 13.84 -8.66 15.69
C ASN A 156 13.63 -9.69 14.58
N GLU A 157 14.66 -10.47 14.24
CA GLU A 157 14.56 -11.52 13.21
C GLU A 157 13.87 -12.76 13.79
N ILE A 158 12.64 -13.02 13.33
CA ILE A 158 11.81 -14.14 13.77
C ILE A 158 12.07 -15.39 12.92
N VAL A 159 12.26 -15.21 11.61
CA VAL A 159 12.61 -16.29 10.66
C VAL A 159 13.80 -15.83 9.83
N CYS A 160 14.95 -16.45 10.04
CA CYS A 160 16.20 -16.08 9.37
C CYS A 160 16.11 -16.13 7.84
N TYR A 161 16.81 -15.21 7.17
CA TYR A 161 16.84 -15.11 5.72
C TYR A 161 17.29 -16.42 5.06
N GLU A 162 16.41 -17.02 4.26
CA GLU A 162 16.72 -18.16 3.41
C GLU A 162 16.96 -17.69 1.98
N SER A 163 18.15 -17.96 1.44
CA SER A 163 18.54 -17.51 0.10
C SER A 163 17.64 -18.12 -0.99
N PRO A 164 17.04 -17.31 -1.89
CA PRO A 164 16.29 -17.77 -3.05
C PRO A 164 17.06 -18.79 -3.91
N GLN A 165 16.52 -20.01 -4.00
CA GLN A 165 17.07 -21.11 -4.81
C GLN A 165 15.99 -21.71 -5.74
N PRO A 166 15.42 -20.92 -6.68
CA PRO A 166 14.45 -21.42 -7.64
C PRO A 166 15.05 -22.53 -8.50
N THR A 167 14.35 -23.66 -8.60
CA THR A 167 14.84 -24.85 -9.31
C THR A 167 14.25 -25.00 -10.73
N ALA A 168 13.05 -24.46 -10.96
CA ALA A 168 12.34 -24.48 -12.24
C ALA A 168 11.40 -23.26 -12.39
N GLY A 169 11.48 -22.58 -13.53
CA GLY A 169 10.69 -21.37 -13.80
C GLY A 169 11.28 -20.09 -13.20
N ILE A 170 10.52 -19.00 -13.33
CA ILE A 170 10.81 -17.69 -12.74
C ILE A 170 9.91 -17.56 -11.52
N HIS A 171 10.51 -17.33 -10.35
CA HIS A 171 9.81 -17.13 -9.09
C HIS A 171 9.80 -15.64 -8.72
N ARG A 172 8.68 -15.15 -8.20
CA ARG A 172 8.54 -13.79 -7.66
C ARG A 172 8.82 -13.80 -6.17
N PHE A 173 9.86 -13.09 -5.73
CA PHE A 173 10.13 -12.90 -4.31
C PHE A 173 9.54 -11.57 -3.87
N VAL A 174 8.51 -11.64 -3.02
CA VAL A 174 7.71 -10.49 -2.59
C VAL A 174 8.11 -10.08 -1.18
N PHE A 175 8.57 -8.84 -1.04
CA PHE A 175 8.65 -8.15 0.24
C PHE A 175 7.35 -7.42 0.52
N VAL A 176 6.81 -7.61 1.73
CA VAL A 176 5.61 -6.94 2.22
C VAL A 176 5.96 -6.25 3.54
N LEU A 177 5.60 -4.98 3.66
CA LEU A 177 5.83 -4.18 4.85
C LEU A 177 4.49 -3.83 5.49
N PHE A 178 4.35 -4.16 6.77
CA PHE A 178 3.19 -3.85 7.59
C PHE A 178 3.56 -2.90 8.73
N ARG A 179 2.65 -1.99 9.10
CA ARG A 179 2.84 -1.08 10.23
C ARG A 179 2.32 -1.72 11.51
N GLN A 180 3.16 -1.84 12.52
CA GLN A 180 2.74 -2.30 13.84
C GLN A 180 2.12 -1.14 14.63
N SER A 181 0.96 -1.37 15.24
CA SER A 181 0.34 -0.41 16.18
C SER A 181 0.98 -0.44 17.57
N ILE A 182 1.55 -1.59 17.96
CA ILE A 182 2.25 -1.83 19.22
C ILE A 182 3.40 -2.83 18.98
N ARG A 183 4.40 -2.84 19.86
CA ARG A 183 5.36 -3.96 19.92
C ARG A 183 4.63 -5.26 20.18
N GLN A 184 4.91 -6.29 19.40
CA GLN A 184 4.24 -7.58 19.49
C GLN A 184 5.27 -8.70 19.43
N THR A 185 5.16 -9.64 20.36
CA THR A 185 5.84 -10.92 20.25
C THR A 185 5.17 -11.71 19.13
N VAL A 186 5.84 -11.79 17.98
CA VAL A 186 5.45 -12.69 16.89
C VAL A 186 6.25 -13.97 17.05
N ASP A 187 5.55 -15.09 17.16
CA ASP A 187 6.18 -16.40 17.23
C ASP A 187 6.56 -16.88 15.82
N ALA A 188 7.71 -17.54 15.69
CA ALA A 188 8.11 -18.12 14.43
C ALA A 188 7.16 -19.26 14.03
N PRO A 189 6.62 -19.29 12.80
CA PRO A 189 5.82 -20.41 12.35
C PRO A 189 6.69 -21.68 12.31
N GLY A 190 6.15 -22.80 12.76
CA GLY A 190 6.86 -24.08 12.83
C GLY A 190 7.28 -24.66 11.45
N TRP A 191 6.86 -24.03 10.36
CA TRP A 191 7.16 -24.37 8.98
C TRP A 191 7.14 -23.12 8.09
N ARG A 192 7.91 -23.13 7.00
CA ARG A 192 8.00 -22.00 6.05
C ARG A 192 7.02 -22.11 4.88
N GLN A 193 6.72 -23.34 4.45
CA GLN A 193 5.78 -23.63 3.35
C GLN A 193 4.31 -23.46 3.76
N ASN A 194 3.44 -23.16 2.80
CA ASN A 194 2.00 -22.92 3.03
C ASN A 194 1.74 -21.80 4.06
N PHE A 195 2.63 -20.80 4.07
CA PHE A 195 2.38 -19.55 4.75
C PHE A 195 1.25 -18.80 4.02
N ASN A 196 0.52 -17.95 4.75
CA ASN A 196 -0.47 -17.05 4.19
C ASN A 196 -0.28 -15.66 4.81
N THR A 197 0.23 -14.72 4.00
CA THR A 197 0.50 -13.35 4.42
C THR A 197 -0.76 -12.61 4.90
N ARG A 198 -1.93 -12.95 4.35
CA ARG A 198 -3.22 -12.35 4.77
C ARG A 198 -3.62 -12.81 6.17
N ASP A 199 -3.64 -14.12 6.41
CA ASP A 199 -4.00 -14.69 7.72
C ASP A 199 -3.03 -14.20 8.81
N PHE A 200 -1.73 -14.11 8.49
CA PHE A 200 -0.71 -13.53 9.37
C PHE A 200 -1.02 -12.07 9.75
N SER A 201 -1.33 -11.22 8.77
CA SER A 201 -1.63 -9.80 9.02
C SER A 201 -2.89 -9.61 9.88
N GLN A 202 -3.90 -10.47 9.70
CA GLN A 202 -5.13 -10.46 10.50
C GLN A 202 -4.88 -10.98 11.92
N PHE A 203 -4.19 -12.11 12.08
CA PHE A 203 -3.90 -12.73 13.38
C PHE A 203 -3.13 -11.79 14.32
N TYR A 204 -2.13 -11.08 13.79
CA TYR A 204 -1.35 -10.09 14.55
C TYR A 204 -1.96 -8.67 14.56
N ASN A 205 -3.13 -8.45 13.95
CA ASN A 205 -3.77 -7.12 13.83
C ASN A 205 -2.81 -6.06 13.23
N LEU A 206 -2.04 -6.45 12.22
CA LEU A 206 -1.15 -5.57 11.47
C LEU A 206 -1.89 -4.68 10.46
N GLY A 207 -3.12 -5.08 10.08
CA GLY A 207 -3.95 -4.37 9.10
C GLY A 207 -3.40 -4.50 7.68
N ASP A 208 -3.77 -3.54 6.83
CA ASP A 208 -3.34 -3.52 5.43
C ASP A 208 -1.82 -3.31 5.30
N PRO A 209 -1.18 -3.90 4.29
CA PRO A 209 0.22 -3.61 3.99
C PRO A 209 0.39 -2.12 3.63
N VAL A 210 1.45 -1.50 4.14
CA VAL A 210 1.75 -0.08 3.87
C VAL A 210 2.67 0.11 2.66
N ALA A 211 3.36 -0.96 2.26
CA ALA A 211 4.23 -1.03 1.10
C ALA A 211 4.47 -2.48 0.70
N ALA A 212 4.68 -2.74 -0.59
CA ALA A 212 5.18 -4.02 -1.07
C ALA A 212 6.16 -3.80 -2.23
N MET A 213 7.03 -4.77 -2.48
CA MET A 213 7.95 -4.78 -3.60
C MET A 213 8.24 -6.22 -4.00
N PHE A 214 8.44 -6.52 -5.29
CA PHE A 214 8.89 -7.85 -5.71
C PHE A 214 10.05 -7.79 -6.70
N PHE A 215 10.85 -8.86 -6.70
CA PHE A 215 11.84 -9.14 -7.73
C PHE A 215 11.63 -10.54 -8.31
N ASN A 216 12.09 -10.73 -9.54
CA ASN A 216 12.07 -12.01 -10.23
C ASN A 216 13.42 -12.69 -10.05
N CYS A 217 13.42 -13.99 -9.74
CA CYS A 217 14.63 -14.80 -9.70
C CYS A 217 14.36 -16.16 -10.35
N GLN A 218 15.30 -16.62 -11.17
CA GLN A 218 15.24 -17.90 -11.84
C GLN A 218 16.55 -18.64 -11.67
N ARG A 219 16.55 -19.97 -11.87
CA ARG A 219 17.75 -20.80 -11.71
C ARG A 219 18.90 -20.25 -12.54
N GLU A 220 20.05 -20.01 -11.93
CA GLU A 220 21.24 -19.66 -12.68
C GLU A 220 21.62 -20.84 -13.56
N ASN A 221 21.50 -20.67 -14.89
CA ASN A 221 21.97 -21.63 -15.86
C ASN A 221 23.50 -21.65 -15.82
N GLY A 222 24.05 -22.46 -14.91
CA GLY A 222 25.48 -22.69 -14.81
C GLY A 222 26.04 -23.09 -16.17
N CYS A 223 27.14 -22.45 -16.57
CA CYS A 223 27.79 -22.71 -17.85
C CYS A 223 28.07 -24.21 -18.00
N GLY A 224 27.32 -24.87 -18.88
CA GLY A 224 27.33 -26.31 -19.08
C GLY A 224 28.61 -26.82 -19.73
N GLY A 225 29.73 -26.72 -19.03
CA GLY A 225 30.97 -27.40 -19.38
C GLY A 225 30.77 -28.89 -19.24
N ARG A 226 30.36 -29.56 -20.32
CA ARG A 226 30.34 -31.02 -20.43
C ARG A 226 31.76 -31.55 -20.22
N ARG A 227 32.11 -31.89 -18.99
CA ARG A 227 33.26 -32.75 -18.71
C ARG A 227 32.87 -34.16 -19.16
N TYR A 228 33.18 -34.49 -20.41
CA TYR A 228 33.28 -35.89 -20.80
C TYR A 228 34.37 -36.51 -19.94
N ALA A 229 33.96 -37.36 -18.99
CA ALA A 229 34.88 -38.19 -18.25
C ALA A 229 35.37 -39.30 -19.21
N SER A 230 36.55 -39.08 -19.80
CA SER A 230 37.30 -40.13 -20.46
C SER A 230 37.56 -41.26 -19.46
N HIS A 231 37.07 -42.45 -19.79
CA HIS A 231 37.45 -43.69 -19.11
C HIS A 231 38.89 -44.07 -19.49
#